data_AF-A0A6B1IZV9-F1
#
_entry.id   AF-A0A6B1IZV9-F1
#
_cell.length_a   1.000
_cell.length_b   1.000
_cell.length_c   1.000
_cell.angle_alpha   90.00
_cell.angle_beta   90.00
_cell.angle_gamma   90.00
#
_symmetry.space_group_name_H-M   'P 1'
#
loop_
_entity.id
_entity.type
_entity.pdbx_description
1 polymer ?
#
loop_
_entity_poly.entity_id
_entity_poly.type
_entity_poly.pdbx_seq_one_letter_code
_entity_poly.pdbx_strand_id
1 'polypeptide(L)'
;ERFAEALDAPSLDLRGPVEIDEFYVSAGLKGRERDRWSRSRGLSRRGRGTYDQDKPPAFVLVDRGTEQRYVVPAKSANESTIRLLLADRQQEPLTVYTDGFCAYDPLEEDDQFDREYVVHGDGEYADDTVHVNSCESHASLARRWLSPHRGISKDRLTQYLRAFQLR
;
A
#
# COMPACT_ATOMS: atom_id res chain seq x y z
N GLU A 1 3.10 -18.06 -8.93
CA GLU A 1 3.72 -17.58 -7.68
C GLU A 1 3.17 -16.24 -7.14
N ARG A 2 1.87 -15.91 -7.35
CA ARG A 2 1.25 -14.64 -6.87
C ARG A 2 1.20 -14.43 -5.35
N PHE A 3 1.34 -15.50 -4.55
CA PHE A 3 1.11 -15.49 -3.09
C PHE A 3 2.37 -15.18 -2.24
N ALA A 4 3.54 -15.01 -2.87
CA ALA A 4 4.76 -14.78 -2.11
C ALA A 4 4.87 -13.34 -1.60
N GLU A 5 4.41 -12.36 -2.38
CA GLU A 5 4.68 -10.94 -2.17
C GLU A 5 3.50 -10.17 -1.54
N ALA A 6 2.26 -10.40 -2.01
CA ALA A 6 1.06 -9.89 -1.35
C ALA A 6 0.51 -10.95 -0.37
N LEU A 7 0.13 -10.52 0.84
CA LEU A 7 -0.27 -11.47 1.89
C LEU A 7 -1.62 -12.16 1.61
N ASP A 8 -2.52 -11.49 0.88
CA ASP A 8 -3.82 -11.98 0.41
C ASP A 8 -4.39 -10.90 -0.52
N ALA A 9 -3.86 -10.79 -1.74
CA ALA A 9 -4.31 -9.77 -2.70
C ALA A 9 -5.74 -10.10 -3.17
N PRO A 10 -6.72 -9.20 -2.97
CA PRO A 10 -8.04 -9.37 -3.57
C PRO A 10 -7.94 -9.31 -5.10
N SER A 11 -8.93 -9.86 -5.80
CA SER A 11 -9.13 -9.56 -7.22
C SER A 11 -9.49 -8.08 -7.34
N LEU A 12 -8.58 -7.29 -7.91
CA LEU A 12 -8.78 -5.86 -8.14
C LEU A 12 -9.39 -5.70 -9.53
N ASP A 13 -10.59 -5.12 -9.65
CA ASP A 13 -11.15 -4.72 -10.95
C ASP A 13 -10.80 -3.23 -11.15
N LEU A 14 -9.65 -2.96 -11.77
CA LEU A 14 -9.18 -1.59 -12.03
C LEU A 14 -9.66 -1.12 -13.39
N ARG A 15 -10.48 -0.06 -13.42
CA ARG A 15 -10.95 0.54 -14.68
C ARG A 15 -10.13 1.73 -15.12
N GLY A 16 -9.48 2.44 -14.18
CA GLY A 16 -8.56 3.54 -14.47
C GLY A 16 -9.25 4.91 -14.52
N PRO A 17 -8.51 6.02 -14.34
CA PRO A 17 -7.15 6.16 -13.79
C PRO A 17 -7.02 5.69 -12.33
N VAL A 18 -5.83 5.29 -11.89
CA VAL A 18 -5.61 4.74 -10.54
C VAL A 18 -4.60 5.56 -9.74
N GLU A 19 -4.91 5.88 -8.49
CA GLU A 19 -3.92 6.34 -7.50
C GLU A 19 -3.37 5.14 -6.74
N ILE A 20 -2.06 5.10 -6.50
CA ILE A 20 -1.41 4.11 -5.65
C ILE A 20 -0.37 4.77 -4.74
N ASP A 21 -0.39 4.39 -3.46
CA ASP A 21 0.57 4.84 -2.45
C ASP A 21 0.79 3.73 -1.42
N GLU A 22 1.88 3.79 -0.66
CA GLU A 22 2.19 2.84 0.40
C GLU A 22 2.33 3.47 1.79
N PHE A 23 1.87 2.74 2.80
CA PHE A 23 2.18 3.05 4.19
C PHE A 23 2.67 1.84 4.95
N TYR A 24 3.37 2.10 6.07
CA TYR A 24 4.00 1.05 6.85
C TYR A 24 3.32 0.86 8.20
N VAL A 25 2.94 -0.38 8.50
CA VAL A 25 2.22 -0.74 9.72
C VAL A 25 3.15 -1.46 10.68
N SER A 26 3.21 -1.03 11.95
CA SER A 26 3.89 -1.80 13.00
C SER A 26 3.07 -3.06 13.34
N ALA A 27 3.47 -4.21 12.83
CA ALA A 27 2.79 -5.49 13.02
C ALA A 27 3.80 -6.58 13.36
N GLY A 28 3.66 -7.16 14.56
CA GLY A 28 4.57 -8.18 15.08
C GLY A 28 4.05 -9.60 14.93
N LEU A 29 4.60 -10.53 15.70
CA LEU A 29 4.16 -11.93 15.75
C LEU A 29 3.24 -12.19 16.96
N LYS A 30 2.19 -11.40 17.16
CA LYS A 30 1.29 -11.61 18.32
C LYS A 30 0.51 -12.92 18.12
N GLY A 31 0.41 -13.73 19.18
CA GLY A 31 -0.29 -15.02 19.15
C GLY A 31 0.49 -16.19 18.53
N ARG A 32 1.76 -15.99 18.16
CA ARG A 32 2.70 -17.10 17.87
C ARG A 32 3.61 -17.36 19.07
N GLU A 33 4.12 -18.58 19.16
CA GLU A 33 5.27 -18.91 20.00
C GLU A 33 6.46 -18.03 19.58
N ARG A 34 7.25 -17.59 20.56
CA ARG A 34 8.34 -16.64 20.34
C ARG A 34 9.59 -17.15 21.04
N ASP A 35 10.70 -17.14 20.33
CA ASP A 35 12.03 -17.42 20.91
C ASP A 35 12.56 -16.27 21.79
N ARG A 36 11.81 -15.16 21.89
CA ARG A 36 12.21 -13.95 22.63
C ARG A 36 11.10 -13.44 23.53
N TRP A 37 11.51 -12.79 24.61
CA TRP A 37 10.60 -12.12 25.53
C TRP A 37 9.74 -11.08 24.82
N SER A 38 8.51 -10.89 25.30
CA SER A 38 7.62 -9.86 24.78
C SER A 38 8.23 -8.47 24.98
N ARG A 39 8.18 -7.63 23.93
CA ARG A 39 8.63 -6.23 24.04
C ARG A 39 7.74 -5.50 25.05
N SER A 40 8.37 -4.72 25.93
CA SER A 40 7.66 -3.87 26.90
C SER A 40 6.95 -2.67 26.24
N ARG A 41 7.36 -2.28 25.03
CA ARG A 41 6.78 -1.20 24.22
C ARG A 41 6.61 -1.62 22.76
N GLY A 42 5.70 -0.96 22.05
CA GLY A 42 5.52 -1.14 20.62
C GLY A 42 6.77 -0.74 19.82
N LEU A 43 6.87 -1.23 18.58
CA LEU A 43 7.98 -0.88 17.68
C LEU A 43 7.97 0.63 17.38
N SER A 44 9.06 1.32 17.68
CA SER A 44 9.22 2.78 17.51
C SER A 44 10.09 3.15 16.30
N ARG A 45 10.09 2.32 15.24
CA ARG A 45 10.84 2.59 14.01
C ARG A 45 10.11 3.67 13.20
N ARG A 46 10.81 4.75 12.83
CA ARG A 46 10.30 5.80 11.92
C ARG A 46 10.49 5.39 10.46
N GLY A 47 9.71 5.99 9.56
CA GLY A 47 9.85 5.77 8.11
C GLY A 47 9.51 4.35 7.64
N ARG A 48 10.11 3.94 6.53
CA ARG A 48 9.88 2.64 5.87
C ARG A 48 10.34 1.44 6.70
N GLY A 49 9.82 0.25 6.44
CA GLY A 49 10.16 -0.98 7.14
C GLY A 49 9.97 -2.22 6.27
N THR A 50 10.32 -3.39 6.81
CA THR A 50 10.12 -4.67 6.12
C THR A 50 9.24 -5.62 6.92
N TYR A 51 8.70 -6.64 6.26
CA TYR A 51 7.92 -7.70 6.91
C TYR A 51 8.69 -8.35 8.06
N ASP A 52 9.98 -8.64 7.86
CA ASP A 52 10.83 -9.29 8.87
C ASP A 52 11.12 -8.41 10.08
N GLN A 53 11.12 -7.09 9.89
CA GLN A 53 11.33 -6.10 10.94
C GLN A 53 10.06 -5.74 11.72
N ASP A 54 8.99 -6.55 11.60
CA ASP A 54 7.68 -6.28 12.19
C ASP A 54 7.06 -4.97 11.68
N LYS A 55 7.40 -4.56 10.46
CA LYS A 55 6.90 -3.32 9.85
C LYS A 55 6.56 -3.50 8.35
N PRO A 56 5.59 -4.36 8.01
CA PRO A 56 5.19 -4.58 6.63
C PRO A 56 4.61 -3.33 5.95
N PRO A 57 4.79 -3.18 4.63
CA PRO A 57 4.04 -2.23 3.82
C PRO A 57 2.58 -2.67 3.62
N ALA A 58 1.70 -1.70 3.45
CA ALA A 58 0.36 -1.84 2.96
C ALA A 58 0.12 -0.80 1.87
N PHE A 59 -0.31 -1.27 0.71
CA PHE A 59 -0.63 -0.43 -0.44
C PHE A 59 -2.08 0.02 -0.35
N VAL A 60 -2.30 1.28 -0.67
CA VAL A 60 -3.62 1.84 -0.92
C VAL A 60 -3.75 2.04 -2.41
N LEU A 61 -4.82 1.52 -2.99
CA LEU A 61 -5.19 1.77 -4.39
C LEU A 61 -6.54 2.44 -4.42
N VAL A 62 -6.68 3.48 -5.24
CA VAL A 62 -7.95 4.15 -5.50
C VAL A 62 -8.16 4.22 -7.00
N ASP A 63 -9.19 3.53 -7.50
CA ASP A 63 -9.62 3.66 -8.88
C ASP A 63 -10.50 4.92 -8.99
N ARG A 64 -10.00 5.96 -9.65
CA ARG A 64 -10.72 7.23 -9.85
C ARG A 64 -11.94 7.06 -10.75
N GLY A 65 -11.94 6.08 -11.65
CA GLY A 65 -13.06 5.79 -12.54
C GLY A 65 -14.25 5.13 -11.85
N THR A 66 -14.01 4.36 -10.79
CA THR A 66 -15.06 3.62 -10.05
C THR A 66 -15.24 4.06 -8.60
N GLU A 67 -14.38 4.96 -8.13
CA GLU A 67 -14.22 5.40 -6.74
C GLU A 67 -13.94 4.25 -5.75
N GLN A 68 -13.56 3.07 -6.26
CA GLN A 68 -13.25 1.91 -5.43
C GLN A 68 -11.90 2.08 -4.77
N ARG A 69 -11.83 1.67 -3.50
CA ARG A 69 -10.65 1.82 -2.65
C ARG A 69 -10.24 0.46 -2.11
N TYR A 70 -8.95 0.19 -2.15
CA TYR A 70 -8.39 -1.08 -1.72
C TYR A 70 -7.21 -0.82 -0.79
N VAL A 71 -7.10 -1.62 0.27
CA VAL A 71 -5.91 -1.65 1.12
C VAL A 71 -5.35 -3.05 1.12
N VAL A 72 -4.17 -3.23 0.55
CA VAL A 72 -3.56 -4.54 0.33
C VAL A 72 -2.23 -4.62 1.10
N PRO A 73 -2.14 -5.41 2.18
CA PRO A 73 -0.89 -5.61 2.87
C PRO A 73 0.04 -6.54 2.07
N ALA A 74 1.33 -6.18 2.05
CA ALA A 74 2.36 -6.89 1.32
C ALA A 74 3.56 -7.20 2.21
N LYS A 75 4.42 -8.11 1.76
CA LYS A 75 5.70 -8.43 2.41
C LYS A 75 6.81 -7.47 2.01
N SER A 76 6.75 -6.95 0.79
CA SER A 76 7.71 -6.05 0.17
C SER A 76 7.02 -4.92 -0.55
N ALA A 77 7.71 -3.79 -0.67
CA ALA A 77 7.33 -2.68 -1.53
C ALA A 77 8.40 -2.56 -2.63
N ASN A 78 8.36 -3.50 -3.56
CA ASN A 78 9.25 -3.60 -4.71
C ASN A 78 8.42 -3.53 -5.99
N GLU A 79 9.11 -3.39 -7.12
CA GLU A 79 8.52 -3.34 -8.45
C GLU A 79 7.59 -4.53 -8.73
N SER A 80 8.02 -5.76 -8.43
CA SER A 80 7.23 -6.97 -8.66
C SER A 80 5.89 -6.94 -7.92
N THR A 81 5.87 -6.46 -6.67
CA THR A 81 4.63 -6.31 -5.90
C THR A 81 3.72 -5.25 -6.53
N ILE A 82 4.28 -4.12 -6.95
CA ILE A 82 3.52 -3.02 -7.56
C ILE A 82 2.90 -3.48 -8.88
N ARG A 83 3.69 -4.08 -9.78
CA ARG A 83 3.21 -4.66 -11.05
C ARG A 83 2.13 -5.70 -10.81
N LEU A 84 2.28 -6.55 -9.79
CA LEU A 84 1.28 -7.56 -9.44
C LEU A 84 -0.06 -6.91 -9.04
N LEU A 85 -0.04 -5.81 -8.28
CA LEU A 85 -1.25 -5.10 -7.87
C LEU A 85 -1.95 -4.39 -9.03
N LEU A 86 -1.20 -3.96 -10.04
CA LEU A 86 -1.73 -3.25 -11.21
C LEU A 86 -2.00 -4.18 -12.42
N ALA A 87 -1.79 -5.49 -12.27
CA ALA A 87 -1.88 -6.45 -13.37
C ALA A 87 -3.31 -6.75 -13.82
N ASP A 88 -4.30 -6.64 -12.93
CA ASP A 88 -5.71 -6.91 -13.22
C ASP A 88 -6.43 -5.59 -13.51
N ARG A 89 -6.38 -5.19 -14.79
CA ARG A 89 -6.85 -3.89 -15.28
C ARG A 89 -7.64 -4.06 -16.58
N GLN A 90 -8.59 -3.16 -16.79
CA GLN A 90 -9.46 -3.17 -17.97
C GLN A 90 -9.02 -2.20 -19.08
N GLN A 91 -8.00 -1.38 -18.82
CA GLN A 91 -7.47 -0.37 -19.76
C GLN A 91 -5.96 -0.52 -19.93
N GLU A 92 -5.48 -0.29 -21.15
CA GLU A 92 -4.07 -0.25 -21.53
C GLU A 92 -3.85 0.89 -22.55
N PRO A 93 -2.91 1.82 -22.32
CA PRO A 93 -2.09 1.97 -21.12
C PRO A 93 -2.94 2.39 -19.90
N LEU A 94 -2.52 1.99 -18.70
CA LEU A 94 -3.16 2.41 -17.44
C LEU A 94 -2.48 3.66 -16.89
N THR A 95 -3.26 4.73 -16.73
CA THR A 95 -2.78 5.92 -16.01
C THR A 95 -2.69 5.64 -14.51
N VAL A 96 -1.48 5.85 -13.94
CA VAL A 96 -1.16 5.58 -12.55
C VAL A 96 -0.57 6.83 -11.89
N TYR A 97 -1.25 7.33 -10.85
CA TYR A 97 -0.78 8.42 -10.01
C TYR A 97 -0.02 7.87 -8.80
N THR A 98 1.25 8.25 -8.65
CA THR A 98 2.11 7.82 -7.54
C THR A 98 2.75 9.00 -6.80
N ASP A 99 3.38 8.72 -5.66
CA ASP A 99 4.35 9.64 -5.07
C ASP A 99 5.73 9.49 -5.76
N GLY A 100 6.72 10.23 -5.26
CA GLY A 100 8.12 10.15 -5.69
C GLY A 100 8.90 8.95 -5.13
N PHE A 101 8.26 7.85 -4.70
CA PHE A 101 8.99 6.68 -4.24
C PHE A 101 9.61 5.89 -5.39
N CYS A 102 10.92 5.63 -5.29
CA CYS A 102 11.70 4.96 -6.33
C CYS A 102 11.24 3.54 -6.73
N ALA A 103 10.39 2.89 -5.93
CA ALA A 103 9.84 1.59 -6.32
C ALA A 103 8.87 1.68 -7.51
N TYR A 104 8.37 2.88 -7.81
CA TYR A 104 7.49 3.16 -8.94
C TYR A 104 8.25 3.59 -10.21
N ASP A 105 9.55 3.90 -10.14
CA ASP A 105 10.36 4.35 -11.29
C ASP A 105 10.31 3.40 -12.50
N PRO A 106 10.33 2.06 -12.32
CA PRO A 106 10.23 1.13 -13.45
C PRO A 106 8.90 1.16 -14.21
N LEU A 107 7.87 1.85 -13.69
CA LEU A 107 6.60 2.03 -14.41
C LEU A 107 6.71 3.09 -15.52
N GLU A 108 7.65 4.03 -15.44
CA GLU A 108 7.86 5.05 -16.49
C GLU A 108 8.48 4.44 -17.76
N GLU A 109 9.23 3.35 -17.60
CA GLU A 109 9.93 2.68 -18.70
C GLU A 109 9.06 1.62 -19.41
N ASP A 110 7.81 1.42 -18.97
CA ASP A 110 6.91 0.38 -19.48
C ASP A 110 5.70 1.00 -20.17
N ASP A 111 5.58 0.77 -21.49
CA ASP A 111 4.51 1.30 -22.35
C ASP A 111 3.09 0.86 -21.92
N GLN A 112 2.96 -0.10 -21.01
CA GLN A 112 1.68 -0.50 -20.41
C GLN A 112 1.13 0.49 -19.38
N PHE A 113 1.96 1.41 -18.89
CA PHE A 113 1.62 2.37 -17.84
C PHE A 113 1.89 3.79 -18.31
N ASP A 114 0.98 4.69 -17.95
CA ASP A 114 1.19 6.13 -18.05
C ASP A 114 1.33 6.64 -16.60
N ARG A 115 2.58 6.72 -16.11
CA ARG A 115 2.86 7.13 -14.73
C ARG A 115 2.93 8.65 -14.66
N GLU A 116 2.09 9.23 -13.82
CA GLU A 116 2.22 10.61 -13.36
C GLU A 116 2.54 10.61 -11.86
N TYR A 117 3.48 11.44 -11.40
CA TYR A 117 3.88 11.44 -10.00
C TYR A 117 3.99 12.84 -9.40
N VAL A 118 3.77 12.93 -8.08
CA VAL A 118 3.93 14.17 -7.32
C VAL A 118 5.22 14.13 -6.51
N VAL A 119 6.04 15.18 -6.65
CA VAL A 119 7.20 15.41 -5.79
C VAL A 119 6.81 16.35 -4.66
N HIS A 120 6.73 15.85 -3.42
CA HIS A 120 6.38 16.65 -2.23
C HIS A 120 7.50 17.60 -1.74
N GLY A 121 8.34 18.12 -2.65
CA GLY A 121 9.61 18.79 -2.33
C GLY A 121 9.73 20.29 -2.65
N ASP A 122 8.97 20.82 -3.62
CA ASP A 122 9.33 22.13 -4.23
C ASP A 122 8.27 23.24 -4.15
N GLY A 123 7.26 23.11 -3.28
CA GLY A 123 6.33 24.22 -3.02
C GLY A 123 5.44 24.62 -4.21
N GLU A 124 5.48 23.88 -5.31
CA GLU A 124 4.48 23.94 -6.36
C GLU A 124 3.23 23.19 -5.90
N TYR A 125 2.16 23.95 -5.66
CA TYR A 125 0.83 23.39 -5.52
C TYR A 125 0.41 22.88 -6.90
N ALA A 126 0.45 21.56 -7.05
CA ALA A 126 -0.07 20.68 -8.09
C ALA A 126 -0.68 21.32 -9.35
N ASP A 127 -0.30 20.79 -10.52
CA ASP A 127 -1.28 20.63 -11.60
C ASP A 127 -2.50 19.91 -11.00
N ASP A 128 -3.67 20.56 -10.98
CA ASP A 128 -4.85 20.16 -10.19
C ASP A 128 -5.29 18.69 -10.36
N THR A 129 -4.79 18.01 -11.40
CA THR A 129 -5.15 16.64 -11.76
C THR A 129 -4.20 15.55 -11.24
N VAL A 130 -2.92 15.87 -10.99
CA VAL A 130 -1.89 14.89 -10.59
C VAL A 130 -1.74 14.89 -9.06
N HIS A 131 -2.35 13.89 -8.39
CA HIS A 131 -2.28 13.78 -6.92
C HIS A 131 -2.55 12.36 -6.40
N VAL A 132 -2.09 12.08 -5.18
CA VAL A 132 -2.39 10.84 -4.44
C VAL A 132 -3.20 11.07 -3.15
N ASN A 133 -3.86 12.22 -3.05
CA ASN A 133 -4.60 12.66 -1.86
C ASN A 133 -5.67 11.64 -1.41
N SER A 134 -6.30 10.92 -2.34
CA SER A 134 -7.31 9.91 -2.00
C SER A 134 -6.66 8.76 -1.25
N CYS A 135 -5.48 8.32 -1.72
CA CYS A 135 -4.68 7.31 -1.06
C CYS A 135 -4.18 7.78 0.32
N GLU A 136 -3.63 9.00 0.43
CA GLU A 136 -3.14 9.55 1.70
C GLU A 136 -4.23 9.66 2.77
N SER A 137 -5.41 10.13 2.35
CA SER A 137 -6.60 10.24 3.20
C SER A 137 -7.02 8.86 3.71
N HIS A 138 -7.08 7.87 2.81
CA HIS A 138 -7.49 6.52 3.15
C HIS A 138 -6.45 5.79 4.01
N ALA A 139 -5.16 5.99 3.75
CA ALA A 139 -4.06 5.50 4.61
C ALA A 139 -4.16 6.08 6.03
N SER A 140 -4.51 7.36 6.15
CA SER A 140 -4.72 8.02 7.45
C SER A 140 -5.88 7.41 8.24
N LEU A 141 -6.98 7.08 7.56
CA LEU A 141 -8.12 6.37 8.17
C LEU A 141 -7.72 4.95 8.61
N ALA A 142 -7.03 4.20 7.75
CA ALA A 142 -6.55 2.85 8.07
C ALA A 142 -5.61 2.86 9.28
N ARG A 143 -4.66 3.80 9.35
CA ARG A 143 -3.76 3.97 10.52
C ARG A 143 -4.55 4.25 11.81
N ARG A 144 -5.58 5.10 11.75
CA ARG A 144 -6.43 5.40 12.91
C ARG A 144 -7.21 4.18 13.37
N TRP A 145 -7.73 3.37 12.45
CA TRP A 145 -8.40 2.10 12.76
C TRP A 145 -7.48 1.07 13.38
N LEU A 146 -6.24 0.96 12.92
CA LEU A 146 -5.26 0.02 13.47
C LEU A 146 -4.72 0.44 14.85
N SER A 147 -4.70 1.74 15.16
CA SER A 147 -4.21 2.30 16.42
C SER A 147 -4.74 1.64 17.71
N PRO A 148 -6.06 1.41 17.89
CA PRO A 148 -6.58 0.73 19.07
C PRO A 148 -6.14 -0.74 19.18
N HIS A 149 -5.87 -1.40 18.06
CA HIS A 149 -5.44 -2.79 18.01
C HIS A 149 -3.95 -2.91 18.38
N ARG A 150 -3.64 -2.71 19.66
CA ARG A 150 -2.26 -2.79 20.16
C ARG A 150 -1.65 -4.18 19.92
N GLY A 151 -0.60 -4.22 19.09
CA GLY A 151 0.16 -5.42 18.78
C GLY A 151 -0.50 -6.32 17.72
N ILE A 152 -0.81 -5.79 16.54
CA ILE A 152 -1.33 -6.59 15.42
C ILE A 152 -0.34 -7.70 15.03
N SER A 153 -0.87 -8.88 14.69
CA SER A 153 -0.09 -9.94 14.07
C SER A 153 0.04 -9.66 12.57
N LYS A 154 1.27 -9.61 12.03
CA LYS A 154 1.51 -9.37 10.61
C LYS A 154 0.86 -10.44 9.71
N ASP A 155 0.73 -11.68 10.18
CA ASP A 155 0.04 -12.76 9.47
C ASP A 155 -1.48 -12.58 9.41
N ARG A 156 -2.03 -11.75 10.30
CA ARG A 156 -3.47 -11.46 10.38
C ARG A 156 -3.78 -10.04 9.87
N LEU A 157 -2.78 -9.30 9.38
CA LEU A 157 -2.93 -7.91 8.98
C LEU A 157 -4.02 -7.72 7.92
N THR A 158 -4.12 -8.64 6.96
CA THR A 158 -5.20 -8.65 5.97
C THR A 158 -6.59 -8.62 6.62
N GLN A 159 -6.81 -9.39 7.69
CA GLN A 159 -8.13 -9.46 8.33
C GLN A 159 -8.54 -8.12 8.95
N TYR A 160 -7.58 -7.38 9.50
CA TYR A 160 -7.83 -6.04 10.04
C TYR A 160 -8.11 -5.01 8.94
N LEU A 161 -7.47 -5.16 7.79
CA LEU A 161 -7.58 -4.24 6.66
C LEU A 161 -8.73 -4.55 5.71
N ARG A 162 -9.32 -5.75 5.76
CA ARG A 162 -10.52 -6.11 4.97
C ARG A 162 -11.69 -5.16 5.18
N ALA A 163 -11.81 -4.54 6.36
CA ALA A 163 -12.81 -3.50 6.60
C ALA A 163 -12.69 -2.28 5.66
N PHE A 164 -11.50 -2.05 5.10
CA PHE A 164 -11.20 -0.98 4.15
C PHE A 164 -11.26 -1.44 2.68
N GLN A 165 -11.52 -2.73 2.44
CA GLN A 165 -11.75 -3.29 1.11
C GLN A 165 -13.25 -3.39 0.78
N LEU A 166 -14.13 -3.06 1.72
CA LEU A 166 -15.57 -3.16 1.57
C LEU A 166 -16.18 -1.79 1.23
N ARG A 167 -16.95 -1.81 0.15
CA ARG A 167 -17.76 -0.73 -0.40
C ARG A 167 -18.94 -0.40 0.51
#